data_AF-A0A6H1ZGF0-F1
#
_entry.id   AF-A0A6H1ZGF0-F1
#
_cell.length_a   1.000
_cell.length_b   1.000
_cell.length_c   1.000
_cell.angle_alpha   90.00
_cell.angle_beta   90.00
_cell.angle_gamma   90.00
#
_symmetry.space_group_name_H-M   'P 1'
#
loop_
_entity.id
_entity.type
_entity.pdbx_description
1 polymer ?
#
loop_
_entity_poly.entity_id
_entity_poly.type
_entity_poly.pdbx_seq_one_letter_code
_entity_poly.pdbx_strand_id
1 'polypeptide(L)'
;MAIRKIIKNNTELVSDPQLTYLTAAAVGGTTSTLTVVSNSEIAENQILLIGEFGEERSEVVKTHATDAATGTTDIILTAAVANSHPVDTPIYIIDYNQIKFAHATTATGTKTVLGTEGVEADNTQTIYKDKTKNSGFYFKKYYNNITGTFTAATTGIITSAGHGLSNGETISKTTTDTLPAGLTVGVVYYVINSTTDTYKVALTNGGTAVVITDTGTGTHTWGRCGLWSDAEPYGNFDEDTVYSIKQRALDGLGEKLGGWLTSDWLNERLWEARRLVHAKRKRWSWRQSFDTDLGNVVAGDYRVAMPTDMGKDDTPENIVGLRIGTSQNLTYITKKEMDEEWESVARTTLASDYAIVDASVTLTDSRDIDESGSIQFNDEETLKYSANAESTGILTVSTAATSAHSAAVNVYQNANFSLPDKFTIYQGYIYFNHPIDADYVDQNYWIDYYKALTEYDSEGDELDEPEFDFYVHYLKFQIKHRQSQGKLKMTNDSDGQLFLSGVGDLIRKEMLGQSIQFIPQE
;
A
#
# COMPACT_ATOMS: atom_id res chain seq x y z
N MET A 1 -26.41 -15.65 -24.67
CA MET A 1 -25.34 -15.45 -23.67
C MET A 1 -25.88 -14.51 -22.59
N ALA A 2 -25.62 -14.81 -21.32
CA ALA A 2 -26.00 -13.93 -20.22
C ALA A 2 -25.24 -12.61 -20.33
N ILE A 3 -25.90 -11.49 -20.03
CA ILE A 3 -25.25 -10.17 -20.00
C ILE A 3 -24.61 -10.02 -18.63
N ARG A 4 -23.28 -9.91 -18.55
CA ARG A 4 -22.59 -9.57 -17.31
C ARG A 4 -22.55 -8.05 -17.15
N LYS A 5 -22.91 -7.55 -15.97
CA LYS A 5 -22.76 -6.15 -15.60
C LYS A 5 -21.49 -6.03 -14.74
N ILE A 6 -20.58 -5.15 -15.13
CA ILE A 6 -19.42 -4.76 -14.33
C ILE A 6 -19.67 -3.34 -13.86
N ILE A 7 -19.50 -3.10 -12.56
CA ILE A 7 -19.89 -1.87 -11.88
C ILE A 7 -18.66 -1.25 -11.23
N LYS A 8 -18.54 0.07 -11.30
CA LYS A 8 -17.58 0.86 -10.52
C LYS A 8 -18.32 2.05 -9.91
N ASN A 9 -18.11 2.30 -8.62
CA ASN A 9 -18.75 3.41 -7.92
C ASN A 9 -18.16 4.73 -8.38
N ASN A 10 -18.97 5.77 -8.53
CA ASN A 10 -18.47 7.10 -8.89
C ASN A 10 -18.17 7.92 -7.64
N THR A 11 -18.84 7.63 -6.53
CA THR A 11 -18.69 8.31 -5.23
C THR A 11 -17.28 8.23 -4.64
N GLU A 12 -16.47 7.24 -5.02
CA GLU A 12 -15.07 7.13 -4.60
C GLU A 12 -14.21 8.30 -5.11
N LEU A 13 -14.59 8.92 -6.23
CA LEU A 13 -13.90 10.08 -6.82
C LEU A 13 -14.06 11.36 -5.98
N VAL A 14 -14.96 11.36 -5.00
CA VAL A 14 -15.25 12.50 -4.11
C VAL A 14 -15.08 12.11 -2.64
N SER A 15 -14.21 11.13 -2.34
CA SER A 15 -13.91 10.72 -0.97
C SER A 15 -13.00 11.71 -0.21
N ASP A 16 -12.08 12.37 -0.91
CA ASP A 16 -11.25 13.48 -0.40
C ASP A 16 -11.02 14.58 -1.47
N PRO A 17 -12.07 15.24 -1.98
CA PRO A 17 -11.96 16.16 -3.09
C PRO A 17 -11.70 17.60 -2.61
N GLN A 18 -10.89 18.33 -3.38
CA GLN A 18 -10.91 19.78 -3.32
C GLN A 18 -12.23 20.30 -3.90
N LEU A 19 -12.86 21.26 -3.24
CA LEU A 19 -14.17 21.78 -3.66
C LEU A 19 -14.29 23.30 -3.55
N THR A 20 -15.18 23.86 -4.36
CA THR A 20 -15.62 25.25 -4.32
C THR A 20 -17.13 25.32 -4.57
N TYR A 21 -17.74 26.50 -4.53
CA TYR A 21 -19.18 26.68 -4.74
C TYR A 21 -19.46 27.76 -5.76
N LEU A 22 -20.53 27.58 -6.55
CA LEU A 22 -21.04 28.61 -7.44
C LEU A 22 -21.57 29.81 -6.66
N THR A 23 -21.14 31.02 -7.02
CA THR A 23 -21.67 32.28 -6.47
C THR A 23 -22.67 32.94 -7.43
N ALA A 24 -22.76 32.45 -8.66
CA ALA A 24 -23.77 32.83 -9.64
C ALA A 24 -24.34 31.57 -10.32
N ALA A 25 -25.62 31.60 -10.69
CA ALA A 25 -26.25 30.48 -11.38
C ALA A 25 -25.62 30.28 -12.77
N ALA A 26 -25.31 29.03 -13.11
CA ALA A 26 -24.84 28.65 -14.43
C ALA A 26 -26.02 28.18 -15.28
N VAL A 27 -26.22 28.81 -16.44
CA VAL A 27 -27.28 28.45 -17.39
C VAL A 27 -26.76 27.43 -18.41
N GLY A 28 -27.47 26.32 -18.52
CA GLY A 28 -27.18 25.22 -19.45
C GLY A 28 -27.10 25.68 -20.91
N GLY A 29 -26.17 25.10 -21.66
CA GLY A 29 -25.88 25.38 -23.07
C GLY A 29 -25.23 26.74 -23.36
N THR A 30 -25.00 27.59 -22.36
CA THR A 30 -24.50 28.97 -22.57
C THR A 30 -23.33 29.35 -21.67
N THR A 31 -23.30 28.85 -20.43
CA THR A 31 -22.28 29.27 -19.45
C THR A 31 -20.99 28.48 -19.64
N SER A 32 -19.96 29.14 -20.16
CA SER A 32 -18.59 28.60 -20.31
C SER A 32 -17.59 29.20 -19.32
N THR A 33 -18.02 30.15 -18.49
CA THR A 33 -17.25 30.71 -17.37
C THR A 33 -18.12 30.64 -16.12
N LEU A 34 -17.66 29.90 -15.12
CA LEU A 34 -18.33 29.75 -13.83
C LEU A 34 -17.77 30.79 -12.86
N THR A 35 -18.64 31.48 -12.12
CA THR A 35 -18.23 32.36 -11.02
C THR A 35 -18.39 31.60 -9.70
N VAL A 36 -17.31 31.49 -8.95
CA VAL A 36 -17.17 30.67 -7.74
C VAL A 36 -16.65 31.47 -6.56
N VAL A 37 -16.66 30.85 -5.37
CA VAL A 37 -16.14 31.46 -4.13
C VAL A 37 -14.61 31.66 -4.21
N SER A 38 -13.89 30.64 -4.67
CA SER A 38 -12.44 30.68 -4.88
C SER A 38 -12.06 29.74 -6.03
N ASN A 39 -11.07 30.15 -6.83
CA ASN A 39 -10.46 29.35 -7.90
C ASN A 39 -9.00 28.98 -7.61
N SER A 40 -8.53 29.06 -6.36
CA SER A 40 -7.11 28.90 -5.99
C SER A 40 -6.47 27.56 -6.39
N GLU A 41 -7.27 26.49 -6.42
CA GLU A 41 -6.82 25.13 -6.75
C GLU A 41 -7.10 24.74 -8.22
N ILE A 42 -7.65 25.67 -9.00
CA ILE A 42 -8.06 25.43 -10.38
C ILE A 42 -6.86 25.61 -11.32
N ALA A 43 -6.56 24.55 -12.07
CA ALA A 43 -5.51 24.49 -13.06
C ALA A 43 -6.06 24.11 -14.44
N GLU A 44 -5.24 24.33 -15.46
CA GLU A 44 -5.52 23.93 -16.84
C GLU A 44 -5.67 22.42 -16.95
N ASN A 45 -6.54 22.00 -17.86
CA ASN A 45 -6.76 20.58 -18.12
C ASN A 45 -7.08 19.75 -16.86
N GLN A 46 -7.96 20.27 -16.01
CA GLN A 46 -8.57 19.56 -14.88
C GLN A 46 -9.99 19.12 -15.21
N ILE A 47 -10.44 18.08 -14.52
CA ILE A 47 -11.81 17.59 -14.58
C ILE A 47 -12.55 18.07 -13.34
N LEU A 48 -13.76 18.59 -13.55
CA LEU A 48 -14.63 19.09 -12.49
C LEU A 48 -15.94 18.32 -12.51
N LEU A 49 -16.46 17.98 -11.34
CA LEU A 49 -17.85 17.57 -11.15
C LEU A 49 -18.64 18.76 -10.62
N ILE A 50 -19.73 19.14 -11.30
CA ILE A 50 -20.68 20.14 -10.80
C ILE A 50 -21.89 19.39 -10.24
N GLY A 51 -22.23 19.64 -8.97
CA GLY A 51 -23.25 18.89 -8.22
C GLY A 51 -22.71 17.62 -7.55
N GLU A 52 -23.59 16.79 -7.00
CA GLU A 52 -23.22 15.52 -6.37
C GLU A 52 -23.56 14.31 -7.25
N PHE A 53 -22.79 13.23 -7.13
CA PHE A 53 -23.05 12.00 -7.89
C PHE A 53 -24.44 11.43 -7.55
N GLY A 54 -25.23 11.14 -8.58
CA GLY A 54 -26.59 10.60 -8.42
C GLY A 54 -27.70 11.65 -8.48
N GLU A 55 -27.38 12.95 -8.59
CA GLU A 55 -28.38 13.99 -8.78
C GLU A 55 -28.67 14.26 -10.27
N GLU A 56 -29.93 14.55 -10.60
CA GLU A 56 -30.42 14.64 -12.00
C GLU A 56 -29.77 15.74 -12.86
N ARG A 57 -29.05 16.69 -12.27
CA ARG A 57 -28.41 17.81 -12.99
C ARG A 57 -26.89 17.75 -12.98
N SER A 58 -26.31 16.83 -12.22
CA SER A 58 -24.87 16.76 -12.07
C SER A 58 -24.20 16.46 -13.41
N GLU A 59 -23.03 17.05 -13.61
CA GLU A 59 -22.26 16.85 -14.84
C GLU A 59 -20.76 16.94 -14.59
N VAL A 60 -20.01 16.17 -15.38
CA VAL A 60 -18.55 16.23 -15.40
C VAL A 60 -18.11 17.13 -16.56
N VAL A 61 -17.38 18.18 -16.24
CA VAL A 61 -16.85 19.17 -17.19
C VAL A 61 -15.33 19.25 -17.12
N LYS A 62 -14.73 20.01 -18.04
CA LYS A 62 -13.28 20.19 -18.13
C LYS A 62 -12.92 21.66 -18.15
N THR A 63 -11.89 22.06 -17.40
CA THR A 63 -11.33 23.42 -17.46
C THR A 63 -10.63 23.67 -18.81
N HIS A 64 -10.49 24.94 -19.19
CA HIS A 64 -9.83 25.29 -20.45
C HIS A 64 -8.37 24.81 -20.49
N ALA A 65 -7.85 24.57 -21.69
CA ALA A 65 -6.54 23.96 -21.89
C ALA A 65 -5.35 24.91 -21.70
N THR A 66 -5.59 26.22 -21.66
CA THR A 66 -4.56 27.28 -21.56
C THR A 66 -4.90 28.41 -20.61
N ASP A 67 -6.16 28.50 -20.15
CA ASP A 67 -6.67 29.65 -19.41
C ASP A 67 -7.78 29.17 -18.46
N ALA A 68 -7.41 28.38 -17.45
CA ALA A 68 -8.40 27.67 -16.62
C ALA A 68 -9.17 28.58 -15.65
N ALA A 69 -8.56 29.71 -15.28
CA ALA A 69 -9.03 30.60 -14.24
C ALA A 69 -8.68 32.06 -14.57
N THR A 70 -9.53 33.00 -14.17
CA THR A 70 -9.26 34.43 -14.27
C THR A 70 -9.66 35.13 -12.98
N GLY A 71 -8.82 36.05 -12.50
CA GLY A 71 -9.01 36.66 -11.18
C GLY A 71 -9.02 35.60 -10.08
N THR A 72 -9.77 35.85 -9.01
CA THR A 72 -9.89 34.93 -7.86
C THR A 72 -11.20 34.13 -7.84
N THR A 73 -12.10 34.37 -8.80
CA THR A 73 -13.48 33.86 -8.76
C THR A 73 -13.95 33.20 -10.03
N ASP A 74 -13.27 33.35 -11.17
CA ASP A 74 -13.78 32.80 -12.43
C ASP A 74 -13.02 31.54 -12.85
N ILE A 75 -13.76 30.50 -13.22
CA ILE A 75 -13.28 29.25 -13.83
C ILE A 75 -13.75 29.22 -15.27
N ILE A 76 -12.84 29.02 -16.22
CA ILE A 76 -13.15 28.94 -17.64
C ILE A 76 -13.17 27.47 -18.05
N LEU A 77 -14.26 27.06 -18.70
CA LEU A 77 -14.50 25.69 -19.15
C LEU A 77 -14.14 25.54 -20.64
N THR A 78 -13.76 24.31 -21.03
CA THR A 78 -13.54 23.96 -22.43
C THR A 78 -14.84 24.02 -23.26
N ALA A 79 -15.97 23.74 -22.63
CA ALA A 79 -17.30 23.79 -23.24
C ALA A 79 -18.30 24.34 -22.22
N ALA A 80 -19.41 24.91 -22.70
CA ALA A 80 -20.48 25.36 -21.82
C ALA A 80 -21.09 24.17 -21.06
N VAL A 81 -21.49 24.40 -19.80
CA VAL A 81 -22.24 23.42 -19.00
C VAL A 81 -23.49 22.98 -19.74
N ALA A 82 -23.80 21.69 -19.75
CA ALA A 82 -24.99 21.17 -20.42
C ALA A 82 -26.26 21.45 -19.62
N ASN A 83 -26.17 21.33 -18.29
CA ASN A 83 -27.27 21.50 -17.37
C ASN A 83 -27.23 22.88 -16.70
N SER A 84 -28.39 23.35 -16.21
CA SER A 84 -28.45 24.59 -15.44
C SER A 84 -28.27 24.31 -13.96
N HIS A 85 -27.35 25.02 -13.31
CA HIS A 85 -27.00 24.87 -11.91
C HIS A 85 -27.34 26.16 -11.13
N PRO A 86 -28.08 26.08 -10.01
CA PRO A 86 -28.34 27.24 -9.17
C PRO A 86 -27.08 27.75 -8.48
N VAL A 87 -27.19 28.90 -7.81
CA VAL A 87 -26.17 29.35 -6.85
C VAL A 87 -26.01 28.31 -5.73
N ASP A 88 -24.84 28.28 -5.10
CA ASP A 88 -24.45 27.34 -4.03
C ASP A 88 -24.30 25.87 -4.45
N THR A 89 -24.38 25.55 -5.74
CA THR A 89 -24.03 24.21 -6.23
C THR A 89 -22.54 23.94 -6.01
N PRO A 90 -22.17 22.80 -5.38
CA PRO A 90 -20.77 22.44 -5.18
C PRO A 90 -20.09 22.07 -6.49
N ILE A 91 -18.79 22.36 -6.57
CA ILE A 91 -17.91 21.96 -7.66
C ILE A 91 -16.73 21.22 -7.04
N TYR A 92 -16.55 19.96 -7.43
CA TYR A 92 -15.45 19.12 -6.97
C TYR A 92 -14.41 18.99 -8.07
N ILE A 93 -13.13 19.08 -7.71
CA ILE A 93 -12.03 18.67 -8.59
C ILE A 93 -11.92 17.15 -8.49
N ILE A 94 -11.99 16.46 -9.63
CA ILE A 94 -11.87 15.00 -9.70
C ILE A 94 -10.72 14.61 -10.62
N ASP A 95 -10.04 13.51 -10.31
CA ASP A 95 -8.85 13.10 -11.06
C ASP A 95 -9.15 12.44 -12.41
N TYR A 96 -10.37 11.87 -12.56
CA TYR A 96 -10.72 10.98 -13.66
C TYR A 96 -12.12 11.26 -14.19
N ASN A 97 -12.30 11.15 -15.52
CA ASN A 97 -13.59 11.35 -16.20
C ASN A 97 -14.09 10.11 -16.93
N GLN A 98 -13.35 8.99 -16.91
CA GLN A 98 -13.71 7.75 -17.57
C GLN A 98 -13.35 6.54 -16.70
N ILE A 99 -13.96 5.40 -17.02
CA ILE A 99 -13.65 4.10 -16.44
C ILE A 99 -13.33 3.12 -17.56
N LYS A 100 -12.17 2.45 -17.47
CA LYS A 100 -11.77 1.37 -18.38
C LYS A 100 -12.17 0.03 -17.78
N PHE A 101 -12.85 -0.78 -18.58
CA PHE A 101 -13.21 -2.15 -18.24
C PHE A 101 -12.37 -3.10 -19.06
N ALA A 102 -11.77 -4.10 -18.42
CA ALA A 102 -10.88 -5.06 -19.05
C ALA A 102 -11.20 -6.49 -18.62
N HIS A 103 -10.64 -7.44 -19.35
CA HIS A 103 -10.75 -8.87 -19.11
C HIS A 103 -9.39 -9.56 -19.19
N ALA A 104 -9.19 -10.58 -18.38
CA ALA A 104 -8.07 -11.52 -18.51
C ALA A 104 -8.56 -12.95 -18.30
N THR A 105 -7.85 -13.92 -18.88
CA THR A 105 -8.17 -15.35 -18.71
C THR A 105 -7.87 -15.83 -17.28
N THR A 106 -6.86 -15.26 -16.62
CA THR A 106 -6.43 -15.58 -15.25
C THR A 106 -6.42 -14.31 -14.39
N ALA A 107 -6.51 -14.45 -13.06
CA ALA A 107 -6.55 -13.31 -12.13
C ALA A 107 -5.30 -12.40 -12.23
N THR A 108 -4.13 -12.98 -12.50
CA THR A 108 -2.86 -12.26 -12.68
C THR A 108 -2.50 -12.00 -14.14
N GLY A 109 -3.38 -12.37 -15.08
CA GLY A 109 -3.12 -12.33 -16.50
C GLY A 109 -3.02 -10.92 -17.10
N THR A 110 -2.56 -10.86 -18.35
CA THR A 110 -2.55 -9.63 -19.14
C THR A 110 -3.97 -9.16 -19.41
N LYS A 111 -4.23 -7.89 -19.09
CA LYS A 111 -5.56 -7.27 -19.14
C LYS A 111 -5.83 -6.73 -20.53
N THR A 112 -6.90 -7.21 -21.16
CA THR A 112 -7.38 -6.72 -22.46
C THR A 112 -8.57 -5.81 -22.24
N VAL A 113 -8.48 -4.54 -22.65
CA VAL A 113 -9.58 -3.57 -22.51
C VAL A 113 -10.77 -4.03 -23.36
N LEU A 114 -11.94 -4.16 -22.71
CA LEU A 114 -13.22 -4.46 -23.34
C LEU A 114 -13.92 -3.18 -23.80
N GLY A 115 -13.88 -2.13 -22.97
CA GLY A 115 -14.59 -0.89 -23.19
C GLY A 115 -14.10 0.23 -22.29
N THR A 116 -14.46 1.45 -22.63
CA THR A 116 -14.21 2.66 -21.83
C THR A 116 -15.50 3.45 -21.79
N GLU A 117 -16.02 3.70 -20.59
CA GLU A 117 -17.24 4.47 -20.40
C GLU A 117 -16.91 5.80 -19.72
N GLY A 118 -17.71 6.83 -20.00
CA GLY A 118 -17.65 8.09 -19.25
C GLY A 118 -18.13 7.89 -17.81
N VAL A 119 -17.59 8.67 -16.88
CA VAL A 119 -18.15 8.76 -15.54
C VAL A 119 -19.53 9.42 -15.65
N GLU A 120 -20.56 8.71 -15.21
CA GLU A 120 -21.96 9.16 -15.23
C GLU A 120 -22.22 9.97 -13.96
N ALA A 121 -22.35 11.30 -14.08
CA ALA A 121 -22.50 12.19 -12.94
C ALA A 121 -23.88 12.10 -12.26
N ASP A 122 -24.92 11.80 -13.05
CA ASP A 122 -26.30 11.63 -12.62
C ASP A 122 -26.56 10.28 -11.94
N ASN A 123 -25.54 9.42 -11.87
CA ASN A 123 -25.61 8.12 -11.23
C ASN A 123 -24.48 7.94 -10.22
N THR A 124 -24.74 7.17 -9.17
CA THR A 124 -23.72 6.86 -8.15
C THR A 124 -22.72 5.80 -8.64
N GLN A 125 -22.98 5.17 -9.79
CA GLN A 125 -22.18 4.10 -10.36
C GLN A 125 -22.19 4.15 -11.88
N THR A 126 -21.06 3.81 -12.51
CA THR A 126 -20.98 3.57 -13.95
C THR A 126 -20.99 2.06 -14.22
N ILE A 127 -21.81 1.63 -15.19
CA ILE A 127 -22.07 0.21 -15.46
C ILE A 127 -21.70 -0.15 -16.90
N TYR A 128 -20.76 -1.09 -17.05
CA TYR A 128 -20.44 -1.70 -18.35
C TYR A 128 -21.15 -3.05 -18.50
N LYS A 129 -21.71 -3.31 -19.69
CA LYS A 129 -22.47 -4.54 -19.99
C LYS A 129 -21.71 -5.38 -21.01
N ASP A 130 -21.07 -6.45 -20.56
CA ASP A 130 -20.39 -7.39 -21.46
C ASP A 130 -21.32 -8.55 -21.88
N LYS A 131 -21.22 -8.94 -23.15
CA LYS A 131 -21.89 -10.11 -23.72
C LYS A 131 -20.92 -11.09 -24.39
N THR A 132 -19.62 -10.78 -24.35
CA THR A 132 -18.60 -11.40 -25.20
C THR A 132 -17.84 -12.49 -24.49
N LYS A 133 -17.64 -12.37 -23.18
CA LYS A 133 -16.90 -13.33 -22.36
C LYS A 133 -17.86 -14.35 -21.74
N ASN A 134 -17.33 -15.54 -21.48
CA ASN A 134 -18.05 -16.66 -20.86
C ASN A 134 -17.25 -17.33 -19.72
N SER A 135 -16.09 -16.78 -19.39
CA SER A 135 -15.11 -17.28 -18.41
C SER A 135 -14.03 -16.21 -18.16
N GLY A 136 -13.14 -16.43 -17.19
CA GLY A 136 -12.03 -15.53 -16.86
C GLY A 136 -12.40 -14.50 -15.80
N PHE A 137 -11.74 -13.34 -15.81
CA PHE A 137 -11.83 -12.30 -14.79
C PHE A 137 -11.99 -10.92 -15.43
N TYR A 138 -12.76 -10.05 -14.79
CA TYR A 138 -12.95 -8.66 -15.15
C TYR A 138 -12.12 -7.76 -14.23
N PHE A 139 -11.69 -6.63 -14.79
CA PHE A 139 -10.93 -5.61 -14.10
C PHE A 139 -11.51 -4.25 -14.48
N LYS A 140 -11.54 -3.32 -13.54
CA LYS A 140 -11.93 -1.94 -13.82
C LYS A 140 -10.90 -0.97 -13.24
N LYS A 141 -10.73 0.18 -13.89
CA LYS A 141 -9.93 1.29 -13.35
C LYS A 141 -10.46 2.63 -13.78
N TYR A 142 -10.24 3.65 -12.97
CA TYR A 142 -10.45 5.02 -13.40
C TYR A 142 -9.39 5.44 -14.41
N TYR A 143 -9.78 6.32 -15.32
CA TYR A 143 -8.96 6.81 -16.41
C TYR A 143 -9.32 8.25 -16.72
N ASN A 144 -8.31 9.06 -17.02
CA ASN A 144 -8.51 10.41 -17.50
C ASN A 144 -8.16 10.46 -18.99
N ASN A 145 -9.04 11.04 -19.80
CA ASN A 145 -8.77 11.23 -21.23
C ASN A 145 -7.84 12.40 -21.53
N ILE A 146 -7.53 13.24 -20.53
CA ILE A 146 -6.53 14.29 -20.63
C ILE A 146 -5.14 13.66 -20.68
N THR A 147 -4.37 14.06 -21.68
CA THR A 147 -3.02 13.54 -21.90
C THR A 147 -2.01 14.67 -22.07
N GLY A 148 -0.79 14.44 -21.64
CA GLY A 148 0.38 15.29 -21.91
C GLY A 148 1.39 14.57 -22.79
N THR A 149 2.19 15.32 -23.55
CA THR A 149 3.31 14.77 -24.33
C THR A 149 4.59 14.78 -23.50
N PHE A 150 5.50 13.84 -23.75
CA PHE A 150 6.78 13.81 -23.03
C PHE A 150 7.94 13.31 -23.88
N THR A 151 9.15 13.63 -23.43
CA THR A 151 10.41 13.03 -23.89
C THR A 151 11.13 12.39 -22.70
N ALA A 152 11.85 11.30 -22.93
CA ALA A 152 12.64 10.62 -21.89
C ALA A 152 14.13 10.74 -22.16
N ALA A 153 14.93 10.66 -21.10
CA ALA A 153 16.39 10.60 -21.17
C ALA A 153 16.92 9.35 -20.44
N THR A 154 18.10 8.87 -20.82
CA THR A 154 18.75 7.70 -20.19
C THR A 154 19.18 7.93 -18.74
N THR A 155 19.10 9.16 -18.24
CA THR A 155 19.22 9.51 -16.81
C THR A 155 17.98 9.14 -15.99
N GLY A 156 16.95 8.58 -16.63
CA GLY A 156 15.65 8.26 -16.02
C GLY A 156 14.73 9.46 -15.85
N ILE A 157 15.13 10.64 -16.32
CA ILE A 157 14.32 11.87 -16.26
C ILE A 157 13.34 11.89 -17.45
N ILE A 158 12.07 12.15 -17.14
CA ILE A 158 11.01 12.41 -18.10
C ILE A 158 10.72 13.90 -18.11
N THR A 159 10.73 14.52 -19.28
CA THR A 159 10.44 15.95 -19.48
C THR A 159 9.07 16.12 -20.14
N SER A 160 8.21 16.92 -19.53
CA SER A 160 6.86 17.26 -20.00
C SER A 160 6.54 18.64 -19.44
N ALA A 161 6.62 19.69 -20.26
CA ALA A 161 6.41 21.06 -19.76
C ALA A 161 5.00 21.25 -19.17
N GLY A 162 4.90 21.90 -18.00
CA GLY A 162 3.64 22.23 -17.35
C GLY A 162 2.73 21.03 -17.07
N HIS A 163 3.30 19.86 -16.74
CA HIS A 163 2.52 18.62 -16.66
C HIS A 163 1.53 18.58 -15.48
N GLY A 164 1.75 19.38 -14.43
CA GLY A 164 0.85 19.49 -13.27
C GLY A 164 0.65 18.19 -12.49
N LEU A 165 1.64 17.29 -12.49
CA LEU A 165 1.61 16.00 -11.80
C LEU A 165 2.31 16.12 -10.45
N SER A 166 1.73 15.53 -9.42
CA SER A 166 2.31 15.45 -8.07
C SER A 166 2.96 14.09 -7.81
N ASN A 167 3.86 14.02 -6.83
CA ASN A 167 4.42 12.74 -6.39
C ASN A 167 3.31 11.83 -5.84
N GLY A 168 3.36 10.54 -6.18
CA GLY A 168 2.34 9.56 -5.82
C GLY A 168 1.20 9.42 -6.82
N GLU A 169 1.03 10.37 -7.76
CA GLU A 169 0.03 10.23 -8.83
C GLU A 169 0.35 9.06 -9.76
N THR A 170 -0.69 8.38 -10.23
CA THR A 170 -0.56 7.22 -11.12
C THR A 170 -0.86 7.60 -12.58
N ILE A 171 0.05 7.21 -13.47
CA ILE A 171 -0.04 7.49 -14.90
C ILE A 171 0.18 6.24 -15.73
N SER A 172 -0.39 6.22 -16.93
CA SER A 172 -0.05 5.25 -17.97
C SER A 172 0.53 5.94 -19.20
N LYS A 173 1.35 5.21 -19.96
CA LYS A 173 2.07 5.73 -21.13
C LYS A 173 1.57 5.07 -22.42
N THR A 174 1.55 5.85 -23.48
CA THR A 174 1.32 5.40 -24.85
C THR A 174 2.33 6.07 -25.79
N THR A 175 2.49 5.52 -26.98
CA THR A 175 3.37 6.07 -28.01
C THR A 175 2.81 5.75 -29.39
N THR A 176 3.21 6.54 -30.39
CA THR A 176 2.92 6.26 -31.79
C THR A 176 3.85 5.22 -32.43
N ASP A 177 4.99 4.93 -31.80
CA ASP A 177 6.00 4.00 -32.33
C ASP A 177 6.69 3.22 -31.19
N THR A 178 7.99 3.42 -30.93
CA THR A 178 8.73 2.65 -29.92
C THR A 178 8.87 3.44 -28.62
N LEU A 179 8.28 2.96 -27.53
CA LEU A 179 8.34 3.62 -26.21
C LEU A 179 9.78 3.55 -25.64
N PRO A 180 10.26 4.54 -24.85
CA PRO A 180 11.55 4.49 -24.17
C PRO A 180 11.77 3.15 -23.45
N ALA A 181 12.93 2.52 -23.67
CA ALA A 181 13.22 1.22 -23.09
C ALA A 181 13.24 1.29 -21.56
N GLY A 182 12.59 0.33 -20.90
CA GLY A 182 12.30 0.35 -19.46
C GLY A 182 10.85 0.74 -19.14
N LEU A 183 10.17 1.41 -20.08
CA LEU A 183 8.73 1.70 -19.98
C LEU A 183 7.93 0.76 -20.88
N THR A 184 6.73 0.39 -20.43
CA THR A 184 5.83 -0.51 -21.14
C THR A 184 4.46 0.11 -21.27
N VAL A 185 3.87 0.04 -22.47
CA VAL A 185 2.52 0.53 -22.73
C VAL A 185 1.50 -0.25 -21.89
N GLY A 186 0.55 0.46 -21.29
CA GLY A 186 -0.52 -0.14 -20.48
C GLY A 186 -0.13 -0.48 -19.03
N VAL A 187 1.15 -0.40 -18.67
CA VAL A 187 1.62 -0.45 -17.28
C VAL A 187 1.33 0.88 -16.60
N VAL A 188 0.89 0.80 -15.34
CA VAL A 188 0.65 1.97 -14.49
C VAL A 188 1.92 2.23 -13.68
N TYR A 189 2.34 3.49 -13.65
CA TYR A 189 3.53 3.94 -12.93
C TYR A 189 3.17 5.04 -11.95
N TYR A 190 3.90 5.09 -10.83
CA TYR A 190 3.84 6.18 -9.85
C TYR A 190 4.80 7.29 -10.22
N VAL A 191 4.34 8.54 -10.20
CA VAL A 191 5.17 9.73 -10.37
C VAL A 191 6.01 9.96 -9.12
N ILE A 192 7.32 10.17 -9.30
CA ILE A 192 8.28 10.47 -8.23
C ILE A 192 9.23 11.59 -8.67
N ASN A 193 9.82 12.31 -7.71
CA ASN A 193 10.73 13.44 -7.95
C ASN A 193 10.18 14.46 -8.95
N SER A 194 8.88 14.77 -8.82
CA SER A 194 8.18 15.72 -9.66
C SER A 194 8.65 17.15 -9.42
N THR A 195 8.74 17.91 -10.52
CA THR A 195 9.03 19.34 -10.58
C THR A 195 8.03 20.00 -11.53
N THR A 196 8.20 21.26 -11.93
CA THR A 196 7.26 21.94 -12.85
C THR A 196 7.20 21.29 -14.25
N ASP A 197 8.36 20.89 -14.78
CA ASP A 197 8.50 20.44 -16.18
C ASP A 197 9.12 19.04 -16.31
N THR A 198 9.53 18.43 -15.19
CA THR A 198 10.21 17.13 -15.19
C THR A 198 9.78 16.25 -14.03
N TYR A 199 9.82 14.94 -14.23
CA TYR A 199 9.56 13.94 -13.20
C TYR A 199 10.30 12.63 -13.51
N LYS A 200 10.28 11.70 -12.56
CA LYS A 200 10.68 10.30 -12.74
C LYS A 200 9.48 9.39 -12.45
N VAL A 201 9.61 8.10 -12.74
CA VAL A 201 8.54 7.12 -12.49
C VAL A 201 9.07 5.88 -11.77
N ALA A 202 8.21 5.25 -10.96
CA ALA A 202 8.47 4.00 -10.24
C ALA A 202 7.31 3.00 -10.45
N LEU A 203 7.56 1.71 -10.18
CA LEU A 203 6.52 0.66 -10.22
C LEU A 203 5.69 0.59 -8.92
N THR A 204 6.22 1.12 -7.82
CA THR A 204 5.57 1.20 -6.52
C THR A 204 5.57 2.65 -6.03
N ASN A 205 4.63 2.99 -5.15
CA ASN A 205 4.54 4.34 -4.60
C ASN A 205 5.80 4.66 -3.77
N GLY A 206 6.48 5.77 -4.08
CA GLY A 206 7.74 6.16 -3.44
C GLY A 206 8.93 5.23 -3.70
N GLY A 207 8.80 4.26 -4.61
CA GLY A 207 9.83 3.26 -4.89
C GLY A 207 11.01 3.77 -5.73
N THR A 208 11.91 2.86 -6.08
CA THR A 208 13.07 3.14 -6.92
C THR A 208 12.65 3.57 -8.32
N ALA A 209 13.33 4.57 -8.88
CA ALA A 209 13.09 5.04 -10.23
C ALA A 209 13.35 3.93 -11.27
N VAL A 210 12.45 3.82 -12.23
CA VAL A 210 12.60 2.92 -13.38
C VAL A 210 13.83 3.34 -14.19
N VAL A 211 14.67 2.37 -14.51
CA VAL A 211 15.87 2.57 -15.34
C VAL A 211 15.44 2.68 -16.80
N ILE A 212 15.73 3.82 -17.42
CA ILE A 212 15.50 4.07 -18.85
C ILE A 212 16.82 3.91 -19.59
N THR A 213 16.90 3.00 -20.55
CA THR A 213 18.16 2.69 -21.27
C THR A 213 18.18 3.19 -22.71
N ASP A 214 17.03 3.57 -23.27
CA ASP A 214 16.88 4.15 -24.60
C ASP A 214 15.71 5.15 -24.61
N THR A 215 15.81 6.22 -25.40
CA THR A 215 14.82 7.30 -25.41
C THR A 215 13.57 7.01 -26.25
N GLY A 216 13.53 5.90 -26.99
CA GLY A 216 12.43 5.56 -27.88
C GLY A 216 12.34 6.45 -29.13
N THR A 217 11.33 6.17 -29.95
CA THR A 217 10.99 6.91 -31.18
C THR A 217 9.50 7.25 -31.24
N GLY A 218 9.17 8.35 -31.91
CA GLY A 218 7.79 8.82 -32.08
C GLY A 218 7.34 9.81 -31.01
N THR A 219 6.02 10.04 -30.95
CA THR A 219 5.42 10.93 -29.94
C THR A 219 4.96 10.08 -28.77
N HIS A 220 5.47 10.36 -27.58
CA HIS A 220 5.05 9.70 -26.35
C HIS A 220 4.06 10.55 -25.58
N THR A 221 3.02 9.92 -25.07
CA THR A 221 1.97 10.57 -24.30
C THR A 221 1.74 9.86 -22.98
N TRP A 222 1.37 10.62 -21.97
CA TRP A 222 0.97 10.12 -20.68
C TRP A 222 -0.46 10.57 -20.36
N GLY A 223 -1.19 9.77 -19.58
CA GLY A 223 -2.49 10.13 -19.05
C GLY A 223 -2.67 9.57 -17.64
N ARG A 224 -3.37 10.32 -16.77
CA ARG A 224 -3.70 9.87 -15.41
C ARG A 224 -4.58 8.63 -15.47
N CYS A 225 -4.26 7.62 -14.68
CA CYS A 225 -5.14 6.48 -14.50
C CYS A 225 -4.95 5.86 -13.12
N GLY A 226 -6.03 5.35 -12.54
CA GLY A 226 -5.95 4.56 -11.33
C GLY A 226 -5.30 3.19 -11.55
N LEU A 227 -5.09 2.47 -10.47
CA LEU A 227 -4.73 1.05 -10.50
C LEU A 227 -5.90 0.22 -11.03
N TRP A 228 -5.57 -0.96 -11.55
CA TRP A 228 -6.60 -1.96 -11.82
C TRP A 228 -7.17 -2.45 -10.50
N SER A 229 -8.49 -2.58 -10.43
CA SER A 229 -9.15 -3.34 -9.37
C SER A 229 -8.63 -4.77 -9.32
N ASP A 230 -8.93 -5.47 -8.24
CA ASP A 230 -8.72 -6.90 -8.18
C ASP A 230 -9.56 -7.65 -9.19
N ALA A 231 -9.17 -8.91 -9.39
CA ALA A 231 -9.76 -9.79 -10.37
C ALA A 231 -11.19 -10.16 -9.94
N GLU A 232 -12.17 -9.69 -10.69
CA GLU A 232 -13.57 -10.07 -10.46
C GLU A 232 -13.91 -11.29 -11.35
N PRO A 233 -14.12 -12.49 -10.80
CA PRO A 233 -14.39 -13.68 -11.63
C PRO A 233 -15.65 -13.50 -12.50
N TYR A 234 -15.62 -14.08 -13.70
CA TYR A 234 -16.78 -14.18 -14.59
C TYR A 234 -17.87 -15.07 -13.97
N GLY A 235 -17.44 -16.12 -13.24
CA GLY A 235 -18.32 -17.02 -12.51
C GLY A 235 -18.96 -16.36 -11.29
N ASN A 236 -19.82 -17.10 -10.57
CA ASN A 236 -20.25 -16.66 -9.24
C ASN A 236 -19.01 -16.44 -8.38
N PHE A 237 -19.06 -15.44 -7.50
CA PHE A 237 -18.05 -15.29 -6.48
C PHE A 237 -18.04 -16.53 -5.59
N ASP A 238 -16.87 -16.94 -5.12
CA ASP A 238 -16.76 -18.04 -4.15
C ASP A 238 -17.46 -17.65 -2.85
N GLU A 239 -17.90 -18.64 -2.07
CA GLU A 239 -18.84 -18.43 -0.96
C GLU A 239 -18.26 -17.59 0.19
N ASP A 240 -16.93 -17.60 0.30
CA ASP A 240 -16.06 -16.91 1.27
C ASP A 240 -15.63 -15.50 0.85
N THR A 241 -16.04 -15.04 -0.34
CA THR A 241 -15.78 -13.67 -0.77
C THR A 241 -16.63 -12.64 -0.03
N VAL A 242 -16.12 -11.41 0.08
CA VAL A 242 -16.85 -10.26 0.62
C VAL A 242 -18.21 -10.07 -0.06
N TYR A 243 -18.26 -10.17 -1.39
CA TYR A 243 -19.51 -10.09 -2.15
C TYR A 243 -20.52 -11.15 -1.73
N SER A 244 -20.11 -12.43 -1.73
CA SER A 244 -21.00 -13.56 -1.45
C SER A 244 -21.59 -13.48 -0.05
N ILE A 245 -20.79 -13.07 0.94
CA ILE A 245 -21.25 -12.91 2.32
C ILE A 245 -22.32 -11.82 2.42
N LYS A 246 -22.10 -10.67 1.77
CA LYS A 246 -23.08 -9.57 1.76
C LYS A 246 -24.34 -9.94 1.00
N GLN A 247 -24.20 -10.56 -0.17
CA GLN A 247 -25.33 -10.94 -1.01
C GLN A 247 -26.22 -11.97 -0.29
N ARG A 248 -25.62 -12.98 0.37
CA ARG A 248 -26.37 -13.94 1.21
C ARG A 248 -27.10 -13.28 2.38
N ALA A 249 -26.54 -12.21 2.95
CA ALA A 249 -27.19 -11.46 4.01
C ALA A 249 -28.41 -10.68 3.49
N LEU A 250 -28.25 -9.97 2.38
CA LEU A 250 -29.32 -9.21 1.71
C LEU A 250 -30.46 -10.12 1.24
N ASP A 251 -30.13 -11.18 0.51
CA ASP A 251 -31.10 -12.15 -0.02
C ASP A 251 -31.87 -12.84 1.12
N GLY A 252 -31.18 -13.15 2.23
CA GLY A 252 -31.80 -13.73 3.40
C GLY A 252 -32.79 -12.82 4.15
N LEU A 253 -32.74 -11.50 3.93
CA LEU A 253 -33.69 -10.52 4.46
C LEU A 253 -34.68 -10.00 3.40
N GLY A 254 -34.45 -10.30 2.12
CA GLY A 254 -35.22 -9.72 1.01
C GLY A 254 -34.93 -8.22 0.78
N GLU A 255 -33.77 -7.74 1.26
CA GLU A 255 -33.36 -6.34 1.18
C GLU A 255 -32.52 -6.08 -0.09
N LYS A 256 -32.43 -4.82 -0.50
CA LYS A 256 -31.60 -4.39 -1.64
C LYS A 256 -30.78 -3.16 -1.26
N LEU A 257 -29.62 -3.02 -1.87
CA LEU A 257 -28.80 -1.81 -1.73
C LEU A 257 -29.56 -0.57 -2.23
N GLY A 258 -29.43 0.54 -1.52
CA GLY A 258 -30.00 1.83 -1.86
C GLY A 258 -30.30 2.71 -0.65
N GLY A 259 -30.12 4.03 -0.82
CA GLY A 259 -30.43 5.04 0.19
C GLY A 259 -29.67 4.81 1.51
N TRP A 260 -30.37 4.32 2.53
CA TRP A 260 -29.82 4.10 3.87
C TRP A 260 -28.94 2.84 3.97
N LEU A 261 -29.03 1.90 3.01
CA LEU A 261 -28.28 0.65 3.00
C LEU A 261 -27.29 0.65 1.82
N THR A 262 -26.05 1.10 2.08
CA THR A 262 -24.98 1.21 1.09
C THR A 262 -24.00 0.04 1.15
N SER A 263 -23.28 -0.22 0.05
CA SER A 263 -22.23 -1.25 0.01
C SER A 263 -21.10 -0.95 1.00
N ASP A 264 -20.65 0.31 1.04
CA ASP A 264 -19.58 0.76 1.93
C ASP A 264 -19.94 0.56 3.40
N TRP A 265 -21.19 0.80 3.77
CA TRP A 265 -21.64 0.54 5.13
C TRP A 265 -21.61 -0.96 5.48
N LEU A 266 -22.00 -1.83 4.54
CA LEU A 266 -21.93 -3.28 4.75
C LEU A 266 -20.48 -3.76 4.84
N ASN A 267 -19.56 -3.18 4.06
CA ASN A 267 -18.13 -3.42 4.18
C ASN A 267 -17.67 -3.03 5.60
N GLU A 268 -17.92 -1.81 6.04
CA GLU A 268 -17.55 -1.40 7.40
C GLU A 268 -18.12 -2.31 8.50
N ARG A 269 -19.37 -2.79 8.36
CA ARG A 269 -19.95 -3.76 9.30
C ARG A 269 -19.23 -5.12 9.24
N LEU A 270 -18.92 -5.63 8.05
CA LEU A 270 -18.18 -6.88 7.91
C LEU A 270 -16.78 -6.75 8.51
N TRP A 271 -16.11 -5.60 8.33
CA TRP A 271 -14.80 -5.32 8.90
C TRP A 271 -14.84 -5.26 10.43
N GLU A 272 -15.87 -4.63 10.99
CA GLU A 272 -16.13 -4.66 12.42
C GLU A 272 -16.30 -6.11 12.93
N ALA A 273 -17.07 -6.93 12.23
CA ALA A 273 -17.28 -8.33 12.59
C ALA A 273 -15.95 -9.12 12.63
N ARG A 274 -15.12 -8.98 11.59
CA ARG A 274 -13.81 -9.65 11.52
C ARG A 274 -12.88 -9.19 12.65
N ARG A 275 -12.83 -7.90 12.95
CA ARG A 275 -12.07 -7.37 14.10
C ARG A 275 -12.57 -7.93 15.43
N LEU A 276 -13.89 -8.04 15.61
CA LEU A 276 -14.49 -8.62 16.82
C LEU A 276 -14.09 -10.08 17.00
N VAL A 277 -14.07 -10.87 15.92
CA VAL A 277 -13.64 -12.27 15.94
C VAL A 277 -12.15 -12.35 16.20
N HIS A 278 -11.33 -11.63 15.44
CA HIS A 278 -9.89 -11.59 15.62
C HIS A 278 -9.50 -11.28 17.07
N ALA A 279 -10.15 -10.29 17.69
CA ALA A 279 -9.90 -9.90 19.08
C ALA A 279 -10.31 -10.94 20.14
N LYS A 280 -11.07 -12.00 19.80
CA LYS A 280 -11.45 -13.04 20.78
C LYS A 280 -10.28 -13.89 21.24
N ARG A 281 -9.20 -13.98 20.46
CA ARG A 281 -7.98 -14.66 20.85
C ARG A 281 -6.78 -13.80 20.48
N LYS A 282 -5.71 -13.91 21.27
CA LYS A 282 -4.43 -13.29 20.92
C LYS A 282 -3.78 -13.97 19.71
N ARG A 283 -4.05 -15.26 19.51
CA ARG A 283 -3.40 -16.14 18.54
C ARG A 283 -4.41 -17.09 17.92
N TRP A 284 -4.38 -17.17 16.59
CA TRP A 284 -5.22 -18.03 15.77
C TRP A 284 -4.32 -18.96 14.94
N SER A 285 -4.61 -20.27 14.95
CA SER A 285 -3.74 -21.27 14.31
C SER A 285 -3.59 -21.06 12.80
N TRP A 286 -4.68 -20.72 12.11
CA TRP A 286 -4.69 -20.49 10.65
C TRP A 286 -4.00 -19.19 10.21
N ARG A 287 -3.58 -18.34 11.15
CA ARG A 287 -2.78 -17.14 10.86
C ARG A 287 -1.29 -17.34 11.08
N GLN A 288 -0.86 -18.57 11.31
CA GLN A 288 0.55 -18.91 11.41
C GLN A 288 1.19 -18.95 10.01
N SER A 289 2.34 -18.29 9.89
CA SER A 289 3.26 -18.43 8.78
C SER A 289 4.48 -19.19 9.30
N PHE A 290 4.85 -20.28 8.64
CA PHE A 290 5.97 -21.13 9.06
C PHE A 290 7.10 -21.06 8.04
N ASP A 291 8.33 -21.24 8.51
CA ASP A 291 9.55 -21.29 7.70
C ASP A 291 9.61 -20.12 6.71
N THR A 292 9.26 -18.92 7.18
CA THR A 292 9.34 -17.71 6.36
C THR A 292 10.80 -17.25 6.33
N ASP A 293 11.30 -16.99 5.12
CA ASP A 293 12.64 -16.48 4.88
C ASP A 293 12.67 -14.95 4.98
N LEU A 294 13.51 -14.39 5.88
CA LEU A 294 13.73 -12.94 6.01
C LEU A 294 14.94 -12.44 5.21
N GLY A 295 15.60 -13.33 4.47
CA GLY A 295 16.80 -13.04 3.70
C GLY A 295 18.04 -13.74 4.25
N ASN A 296 19.17 -13.40 3.63
CA ASN A 296 20.46 -14.01 3.92
C ASN A 296 21.23 -13.23 4.99
N VAL A 297 21.98 -13.94 5.81
CA VAL A 297 22.91 -13.41 6.80
C VAL A 297 24.07 -12.72 6.09
N VAL A 298 24.38 -11.49 6.54
CA VAL A 298 25.62 -10.78 6.18
C VAL A 298 26.52 -10.71 7.43
N ALA A 299 27.83 -10.84 7.22
CA ALA A 299 28.80 -10.77 8.31
C ALA A 299 28.71 -9.42 9.03
N GLY A 300 28.73 -9.46 10.36
CA GLY A 300 28.61 -8.26 11.20
C GLY A 300 27.20 -7.67 11.26
N ASP A 301 26.18 -8.32 10.70
CA ASP A 301 24.78 -7.94 10.95
C ASP A 301 24.44 -8.17 12.43
N TYR A 302 23.71 -7.21 12.99
CA TYR A 302 23.19 -7.28 14.35
C TYR A 302 21.66 -7.15 14.42
N ARG A 303 21.02 -6.98 13.26
CA ARG A 303 19.57 -6.88 13.13
C ARG A 303 19.09 -7.29 11.75
N VAL A 304 17.83 -7.71 11.66
CA VAL A 304 17.11 -8.00 10.42
C VAL A 304 15.73 -7.35 10.43
N ALA A 305 15.20 -6.96 9.27
CA ALA A 305 13.87 -6.37 9.16
C ALA A 305 12.77 -7.38 9.51
N MET A 306 11.70 -6.92 10.14
CA MET A 306 10.53 -7.75 10.45
C MET A 306 9.67 -8.02 9.20
N PRO A 307 8.88 -9.11 9.17
CA PRO A 307 7.84 -9.29 8.16
C PRO A 307 6.86 -8.10 8.17
N THR A 308 6.44 -7.66 6.98
CA THR A 308 5.53 -6.52 6.80
C THR A 308 4.06 -6.85 7.12
N ASP A 309 3.70 -8.13 7.17
CA ASP A 309 2.35 -8.63 7.39
C ASP A 309 2.16 -9.23 8.80
N MET A 310 3.10 -8.99 9.71
CA MET A 310 3.02 -9.45 11.09
C MET A 310 1.90 -8.73 11.86
N GLY A 311 1.17 -9.44 12.73
CA GLY A 311 -0.13 -8.93 13.22
C GLY A 311 -0.13 -7.78 14.22
N LYS A 312 0.94 -7.59 14.96
CA LYS A 312 1.13 -6.47 15.89
C LYS A 312 2.60 -6.09 15.83
N ASP A 313 2.84 -4.82 15.61
CA ASP A 313 4.19 -4.30 15.51
C ASP A 313 4.91 -4.41 16.85
N ASP A 314 6.22 -4.69 16.80
CA ASP A 314 7.13 -4.64 17.94
C ASP A 314 6.70 -5.45 19.19
N THR A 315 5.97 -6.56 19.00
CA THR A 315 5.64 -7.47 20.12
C THR A 315 6.06 -8.93 19.88
N PRO A 316 6.74 -9.56 20.86
CA PRO A 316 7.19 -10.95 20.74
C PRO A 316 6.01 -11.90 20.77
N GLU A 317 4.80 -11.43 21.10
CA GLU A 317 3.59 -12.24 21.11
C GLU A 317 3.31 -12.90 19.75
N ASN A 318 3.77 -12.30 18.65
CA ASN A 318 3.56 -12.81 17.31
C ASN A 318 4.64 -13.77 16.83
N ILE A 319 5.81 -13.77 17.45
CA ILE A 319 6.90 -14.66 17.04
C ILE A 319 6.72 -16.00 17.74
N VAL A 320 6.63 -17.06 16.94
CA VAL A 320 6.54 -18.44 17.39
C VAL A 320 7.94 -19.05 17.50
N GLY A 321 8.79 -18.75 16.53
CA GLY A 321 10.16 -19.24 16.45
C GLY A 321 10.99 -18.34 15.54
N LEU A 322 12.26 -18.22 15.85
CA LEU A 322 13.25 -17.52 15.05
C LEU A 322 14.53 -18.32 15.12
N ARG A 323 15.17 -18.62 14.00
CA ARG A 323 16.45 -19.33 13.94
C ARG A 323 17.29 -18.84 12.76
N ILE A 324 18.59 -19.09 12.81
CA ILE A 324 19.53 -18.81 11.73
C ILE A 324 20.02 -20.14 11.16
N GLY A 325 19.85 -20.33 9.85
CA GLY A 325 20.18 -21.58 9.18
C GLY A 325 19.46 -22.77 9.81
N THR A 326 20.23 -23.75 10.29
CA THR A 326 19.71 -24.97 10.92
C THR A 326 19.87 -24.98 12.44
N SER A 327 20.10 -23.82 13.06
CA SER A 327 20.32 -23.71 14.51
C SER A 327 19.05 -23.98 15.31
N GLN A 328 19.21 -24.06 16.64
CA GLN A 328 18.07 -23.96 17.55
C GLN A 328 17.43 -22.57 17.46
N ASN A 329 16.18 -22.48 17.91
CA ASN A 329 15.48 -21.20 17.98
C ASN A 329 16.13 -20.27 19.02
N LEU A 330 16.27 -18.99 18.66
CA LEU A 330 16.73 -17.93 19.55
C LEU A 330 15.72 -17.68 20.68
N THR A 331 16.22 -17.19 21.81
CA THR A 331 15.41 -16.84 22.98
C THR A 331 15.07 -15.35 22.99
N TYR A 332 13.80 -15.00 23.20
CA TYR A 332 13.41 -13.60 23.36
C TYR A 332 13.92 -13.04 24.70
N ILE A 333 14.55 -11.86 24.63
CA ILE A 333 14.88 -11.02 25.79
C ILE A 333 14.26 -9.63 25.63
N THR A 334 14.03 -8.96 26.76
CA THR A 334 13.51 -7.59 26.73
C THR A 334 14.55 -6.61 26.18
N LYS A 335 14.09 -5.45 25.69
CA LYS A 335 15.00 -4.41 25.18
C LYS A 335 16.05 -3.97 26.20
N LYS A 336 15.69 -3.94 27.48
CA LYS A 336 16.62 -3.59 28.56
C LYS A 336 17.74 -4.63 28.70
N GLU A 337 17.38 -5.92 28.73
CA GLU A 337 18.37 -7.00 28.80
C GLU A 337 19.25 -7.01 27.54
N MET A 338 18.67 -6.72 26.37
CA MET A 338 19.46 -6.55 25.15
C MET A 338 20.47 -5.41 25.28
N ASP A 339 20.10 -4.28 25.89
CA ASP A 339 21.05 -3.18 26.11
C ASP A 339 22.17 -3.56 27.09
N GLU A 340 21.90 -4.45 28.04
CA GLU A 340 22.91 -5.03 28.94
C GLU A 340 23.87 -5.97 28.18
N GLU A 341 23.41 -6.77 27.22
CA GLU A 341 24.28 -7.62 26.38
C GLU A 341 25.24 -6.80 25.49
N TRP A 342 24.82 -5.61 25.08
CA TRP A 342 25.62 -4.67 24.28
C TRP A 342 26.40 -3.65 25.11
N GLU A 343 26.42 -3.80 26.44
CA GLU A 343 27.19 -2.92 27.31
C GLU A 343 28.69 -2.97 26.93
N SER A 344 29.35 -1.81 26.94
CA SER A 344 30.76 -1.65 26.56
C SER A 344 31.12 -1.92 25.09
N VAL A 345 30.12 -2.11 24.22
CA VAL A 345 30.33 -2.25 22.77
C VAL A 345 29.89 -0.97 22.05
N ALA A 346 30.84 -0.26 21.45
CA ALA A 346 30.53 0.89 20.62
C ALA A 346 30.18 0.44 19.19
N ARG A 347 29.13 1.03 18.62
CA ARG A 347 28.57 0.65 17.33
C ARG A 347 28.26 1.88 16.49
N THR A 348 28.63 1.82 15.22
CA THR A 348 28.35 2.87 14.25
C THR A 348 28.38 2.27 12.84
N THR A 349 28.34 3.11 11.82
CA THR A 349 28.44 2.68 10.42
C THR A 349 29.48 3.52 9.67
N LEU A 350 29.99 2.99 8.57
CA LEU A 350 30.79 3.78 7.63
C LEU A 350 29.94 4.87 6.97
N ALA A 351 30.41 6.11 7.01
CA ALA A 351 29.75 7.23 6.34
C ALA A 351 30.08 7.28 4.84
N SER A 352 31.23 6.72 4.44
CA SER A 352 31.70 6.65 3.05
C SER A 352 32.45 5.34 2.81
N ASP A 353 32.64 4.98 1.55
CA ASP A 353 33.49 3.84 1.17
C ASP A 353 34.91 4.01 1.76
N TYR A 354 35.51 2.90 2.18
CA TYR A 354 36.88 2.80 2.68
C TYR A 354 37.69 1.88 1.75
N ALA A 355 38.83 2.38 1.27
CA ALA A 355 39.82 1.60 0.55
C ALA A 355 41.04 1.29 1.44
N ILE A 356 41.68 0.15 1.22
CA ILE A 356 42.85 -0.32 2.00
C ILE A 356 44.01 0.69 1.99
N VAL A 357 44.08 1.56 0.98
CA VAL A 357 45.11 2.59 0.83
C VAL A 357 44.79 3.89 1.57
N ASP A 358 43.57 4.04 2.10
CA ASP A 358 43.14 5.26 2.75
C ASP A 358 43.82 5.42 4.11
N ALA A 359 44.36 6.63 4.34
CA ALA A 359 45.01 7.00 5.60
C ALA A 359 43.99 7.33 6.71
N SER A 360 42.71 7.38 6.38
CA SER A 360 41.63 7.72 7.29
C SER A 360 40.36 6.95 6.94
N VAL A 361 39.52 6.68 7.94
CA VAL A 361 38.17 6.13 7.75
C VAL A 361 37.15 7.09 8.35
N THR A 362 36.01 7.26 7.69
CA THR A 362 34.96 8.19 8.14
C THR A 362 33.75 7.40 8.62
N LEU A 363 33.39 7.59 9.88
CA LEU A 363 32.25 6.98 10.55
C LEU A 363 31.08 7.97 10.61
N THR A 364 29.86 7.45 10.67
CA THR A 364 28.64 8.26 10.80
C THR A 364 28.60 9.01 12.13
N ASP A 365 29.03 8.34 13.21
CA ASP A 365 29.31 8.93 14.52
C ASP A 365 30.48 8.16 15.16
N SER A 366 31.45 8.85 15.74
CA SER A 366 32.61 8.27 16.42
C SER A 366 32.76 8.73 17.88
N ARG A 367 31.78 9.44 18.45
CA ARG A 367 31.89 9.98 19.83
C ARG A 367 31.98 8.93 20.92
N ASP A 368 31.42 7.75 20.67
CA ASP A 368 31.47 6.61 21.60
C ASP A 368 32.63 5.65 21.28
N ILE A 369 33.48 6.00 20.31
CA ILE A 369 34.69 5.25 19.94
C ILE A 369 35.87 5.87 20.68
N ASP A 370 36.76 5.06 21.24
CA ASP A 370 37.94 5.55 21.96
C ASP A 370 38.83 6.47 21.10
N GLU A 371 39.69 7.26 21.73
CA GLU A 371 40.62 8.16 21.01
C GLU A 371 41.64 7.38 20.15
N SER A 372 41.94 6.13 20.52
CA SER A 372 42.82 5.24 19.77
C SER A 372 42.47 3.78 20.05
N GLY A 373 42.71 2.90 19.10
CA GLY A 373 42.41 1.47 19.30
C GLY A 373 42.21 0.73 17.99
N SER A 374 41.27 -0.21 18.01
CA SER A 374 40.88 -0.99 16.85
C SER A 374 39.37 -1.00 16.69
N ILE A 375 38.92 -0.92 15.44
CA ILE A 375 37.55 -1.17 15.03
C ILE A 375 37.48 -2.46 14.21
N GLN A 376 36.33 -3.12 14.23
CA GLN A 376 36.07 -4.39 13.55
C GLN A 376 34.90 -4.20 12.58
N PHE A 377 35.04 -4.73 11.36
CA PHE A 377 33.96 -4.80 10.38
C PHE A 377 33.22 -6.13 10.46
N ASN A 378 33.95 -7.20 10.78
CA ASN A 378 33.47 -8.54 11.09
C ASN A 378 34.49 -9.19 12.06
N ASP A 379 34.37 -10.50 12.31
CA ASP A 379 35.26 -11.27 13.17
C ASP A 379 36.68 -11.45 12.59
N GLU A 380 36.83 -11.41 11.27
CA GLU A 380 38.12 -11.60 10.58
C GLU A 380 38.85 -10.27 10.27
N GLU A 381 38.13 -9.15 10.20
CA GLU A 381 38.62 -7.90 9.65
C GLU A 381 38.64 -6.77 10.67
N THR A 382 39.86 -6.39 11.07
CA THR A 382 40.14 -5.35 12.06
C THR A 382 41.00 -4.24 11.46
N LEU A 383 40.64 -2.99 11.74
CA LEU A 383 41.42 -1.79 11.43
C LEU A 383 41.93 -1.17 12.73
N LYS A 384 43.20 -0.75 12.76
CA LYS A 384 43.75 0.01 13.91
C LYS A 384 43.88 1.48 13.57
N TYR A 385 43.58 2.34 14.53
CA TYR A 385 43.64 3.79 14.40
C TYR A 385 44.34 4.44 15.60
N SER A 386 44.91 5.61 15.38
CA SER A 386 45.77 6.31 16.35
C SER A 386 45.20 7.60 16.91
N ALA A 387 44.13 8.12 16.30
CA ALA A 387 43.43 9.34 16.71
C ALA A 387 41.98 9.31 16.22
N ASN A 388 41.07 9.95 16.96
CA ASN A 388 39.66 10.07 16.63
C ASN A 388 39.24 11.55 16.60
N ALA A 389 38.93 12.07 15.41
CA ALA A 389 38.38 13.42 15.27
C ALA A 389 36.85 13.39 15.43
N GLU A 390 36.37 13.30 16.67
CA GLU A 390 34.96 13.11 17.06
C GLU A 390 33.97 14.10 16.41
N SER A 391 34.39 15.36 16.18
CA SER A 391 33.52 16.37 15.55
C SER A 391 33.20 16.07 14.08
N THR A 392 34.03 15.26 13.43
CA THR A 392 33.97 14.92 12.00
C THR A 392 33.75 13.44 11.73
N GLY A 393 33.84 12.58 12.76
CA GLY A 393 33.72 11.13 12.59
C GLY A 393 34.96 10.47 11.96
N ILE A 394 36.10 11.16 11.88
CA ILE A 394 37.27 10.70 11.10
C ILE A 394 38.28 10.03 12.02
N LEU A 395 38.59 8.76 11.78
CA LEU A 395 39.67 8.04 12.45
C LEU A 395 40.94 8.04 11.60
N THR A 396 42.10 8.28 12.23
CA THR A 396 43.41 8.24 11.57
C THR A 396 43.97 6.83 11.57
N VAL A 397 44.00 6.18 10.40
CA VAL A 397 44.37 4.77 10.24
C VAL A 397 45.87 4.58 10.52
N SER A 398 46.19 3.64 11.40
CA SER A 398 47.56 3.24 11.75
C SER A 398 47.91 1.84 11.26
N THR A 399 46.91 0.98 11.08
CA THR A 399 47.03 -0.31 10.39
C THR A 399 45.74 -0.53 9.61
N ALA A 400 45.86 -0.61 8.29
CA ALA A 400 44.73 -0.81 7.39
C ALA A 400 44.03 -2.15 7.63
N ALA A 401 42.74 -2.22 7.26
CA ALA A 401 42.03 -3.49 7.17
C ALA A 401 42.56 -4.33 6.00
N THR A 402 42.15 -5.60 5.95
CA THR A 402 42.53 -6.56 4.91
C THR A 402 41.76 -6.38 3.60
N SER A 403 40.57 -5.78 3.65
CA SER A 403 39.69 -5.56 2.49
C SER A 403 39.15 -4.12 2.45
N ALA A 404 38.62 -3.75 1.28
CA ALA A 404 37.85 -2.52 1.13
C ALA A 404 36.40 -2.74 1.57
N HIS A 405 35.76 -1.69 2.08
CA HIS A 405 34.40 -1.74 2.61
C HIS A 405 33.56 -0.59 2.04
N SER A 406 32.32 -0.88 1.64
CA SER A 406 31.39 0.14 1.18
C SER A 406 30.83 0.97 2.33
N ALA A 407 30.29 2.14 2.02
CA ALA A 407 29.50 2.93 2.96
C ALA A 407 28.34 2.10 3.55
N ALA A 408 27.89 2.51 4.75
CA ALA A 408 26.82 1.90 5.54
C ALA A 408 27.12 0.51 6.15
N VAL A 409 28.31 -0.08 5.93
CA VAL A 409 28.75 -1.28 6.66
C VAL A 409 28.83 -0.99 8.17
N ASN A 410 28.40 -1.96 8.99
CA ASN A 410 28.44 -1.85 10.44
C ASN A 410 29.89 -1.88 10.94
N VAL A 411 30.19 -1.03 11.91
CA VAL A 411 31.51 -0.90 12.53
C VAL A 411 31.38 -1.02 14.03
N TYR A 412 32.25 -1.83 14.62
CA TYR A 412 32.23 -2.16 16.03
C TYR A 412 33.56 -1.85 16.71
N GLN A 413 33.52 -1.46 17.98
CA GLN A 413 34.67 -1.51 18.87
C GLN A 413 34.31 -2.35 20.08
N ASN A 414 35.21 -3.27 20.46
CA ASN A 414 35.05 -4.23 21.56
C ASN A 414 33.87 -5.20 21.38
N ALA A 415 33.44 -5.49 20.14
CA ALA A 415 32.39 -6.47 19.91
C ALA A 415 32.93 -7.90 19.89
N ASN A 416 32.14 -8.81 20.46
CA ASN A 416 32.34 -10.24 20.34
C ASN A 416 31.41 -10.77 19.25
N PHE A 417 31.97 -11.31 18.17
CA PHE A 417 31.21 -11.91 17.08
C PHE A 417 30.91 -13.37 17.40
N SER A 418 29.66 -13.79 17.18
CA SER A 418 29.24 -15.18 17.37
C SER A 418 27.92 -15.44 16.67
N LEU A 419 27.49 -16.71 16.60
CA LEU A 419 26.09 -17.01 16.31
C LEU A 419 25.22 -16.50 17.46
N PRO A 420 24.22 -15.62 17.20
CA PRO A 420 23.35 -15.13 18.26
C PRO A 420 22.44 -16.22 18.79
N ASP A 421 22.16 -16.19 20.09
CA ASP A 421 21.26 -17.10 20.79
C ASP A 421 20.04 -16.37 21.40
N LYS A 422 20.08 -15.04 21.44
CA LYS A 422 19.01 -14.19 21.95
C LYS A 422 18.59 -13.14 20.93
N PHE A 423 17.33 -12.72 21.01
CA PHE A 423 16.81 -11.64 20.19
C PHE A 423 15.86 -10.72 20.97
N THR A 424 15.72 -9.49 20.49
CA THR A 424 14.64 -8.58 20.88
C THR A 424 14.07 -7.93 19.63
N ILE A 425 12.97 -7.20 19.79
CA ILE A 425 12.30 -6.53 18.67
C ILE A 425 11.99 -5.09 19.05
N TYR A 426 12.21 -4.19 18.11
CA TYR A 426 12.04 -2.76 18.33
C TYR A 426 12.02 -2.01 17.00
N GLN A 427 11.07 -1.10 16.81
CA GLN A 427 10.99 -0.20 15.65
C GLN A 427 11.04 -0.93 14.29
N GLY A 428 10.37 -2.08 14.17
CA GLY A 428 10.29 -2.86 12.93
C GLY A 428 11.52 -3.71 12.61
N TYR A 429 12.44 -3.88 13.55
CA TYR A 429 13.61 -4.75 13.41
C TYR A 429 13.70 -5.78 14.53
N ILE A 430 14.22 -6.95 14.19
CA ILE A 430 14.70 -7.97 15.12
C ILE A 430 16.17 -7.68 15.38
N TYR A 431 16.56 -7.48 16.63
CA TYR A 431 17.94 -7.26 17.06
C TYR A 431 18.50 -8.52 17.72
N PHE A 432 19.77 -8.77 17.49
CA PHE A 432 20.53 -9.89 18.04
C PHE A 432 21.45 -9.43 19.18
N ASN A 433 21.82 -10.33 20.08
CA ASN A 433 22.72 -10.01 21.20
C ASN A 433 24.19 -9.85 20.81
N HIS A 434 24.60 -10.44 19.70
CA HIS A 434 25.95 -10.33 19.16
C HIS A 434 25.89 -10.06 17.65
N PRO A 435 26.88 -9.37 17.07
CA PRO A 435 27.04 -9.31 15.63
C PRO A 435 27.39 -10.70 15.10
N ILE A 436 26.82 -11.05 13.95
CA ILE A 436 26.94 -12.40 13.39
C ILE A 436 28.34 -12.59 12.79
N ASP A 437 28.96 -13.71 13.14
CA ASP A 437 30.26 -14.17 12.67
C ASP A 437 30.23 -14.55 11.17
N ALA A 438 31.32 -14.29 10.44
CA ALA A 438 31.47 -14.57 9.01
C ALA A 438 31.26 -16.05 8.64
N ASP A 439 31.49 -16.99 9.57
CA ASP A 439 31.24 -18.42 9.38
C ASP A 439 29.76 -18.75 9.06
N TYR A 440 28.84 -17.84 9.39
CA TYR A 440 27.39 -18.03 9.21
C TYR A 440 26.82 -17.22 8.03
N VAL A 441 27.66 -16.58 7.22
CA VAL A 441 27.24 -15.86 6.01
C VAL A 441 26.51 -16.80 5.04
N ASP A 442 25.59 -16.25 4.26
CA ASP A 442 24.73 -16.96 3.30
C ASP A 442 23.72 -17.95 3.92
N GLN A 443 23.68 -18.08 5.25
CA GLN A 443 22.58 -18.76 5.92
C GLN A 443 21.32 -17.90 5.90
N ASN A 444 20.15 -18.53 5.98
CA ASN A 444 18.87 -17.81 5.97
C ASN A 444 18.42 -17.49 7.40
N TYR A 445 17.77 -16.33 7.55
CA TYR A 445 16.95 -16.03 8.72
C TYR A 445 15.58 -16.70 8.55
N TRP A 446 15.25 -17.68 9.40
CA TRP A 446 13.96 -18.35 9.39
C TRP A 446 13.09 -17.87 10.55
N ILE A 447 11.86 -17.46 10.24
CA ILE A 447 10.88 -17.02 11.23
C ILE A 447 9.56 -17.75 11.08
N ASP A 448 8.98 -18.11 12.22
CA ASP A 448 7.61 -18.57 12.37
C ASP A 448 6.84 -17.48 13.14
N TYR A 449 5.73 -16.99 12.61
CA TYR A 449 5.00 -15.88 13.23
C TYR A 449 3.49 -15.89 12.93
N TYR A 450 2.74 -15.06 13.65
CA TYR A 450 1.33 -14.80 13.40
C TYR A 450 1.13 -13.55 12.53
N LYS A 451 0.41 -13.72 11.42
CA LYS A 451 0.04 -12.66 10.50
C LYS A 451 -1.07 -11.75 11.06
N ALA A 452 -1.14 -10.54 10.51
CA ALA A 452 -2.21 -9.59 10.75
C ALA A 452 -3.57 -10.12 10.26
N LEU A 453 -4.62 -9.45 10.72
CA LEU A 453 -5.92 -9.55 10.05
C LEU A 453 -5.77 -8.98 8.65
N THR A 454 -5.89 -9.83 7.63
CA THR A 454 -5.84 -9.41 6.22
C THR A 454 -6.95 -8.41 5.94
N GLU A 455 -6.58 -7.19 5.57
CA GLU A 455 -7.51 -6.18 5.07
C GLU A 455 -8.09 -6.62 3.72
N TYR A 456 -9.37 -6.32 3.49
CA TYR A 456 -9.96 -6.42 2.16
C TYR A 456 -10.19 -5.02 1.62
N ASP A 457 -9.99 -4.85 0.32
CA ASP A 457 -10.22 -3.61 -0.41
C ASP A 457 -11.18 -3.81 -1.60
N SER A 458 -11.64 -5.05 -1.81
CA SER A 458 -12.50 -5.42 -2.92
C SER A 458 -13.60 -6.42 -2.54
N GLU A 459 -14.66 -6.41 -3.33
CA GLU A 459 -15.77 -7.37 -3.26
C GLU A 459 -15.35 -8.79 -3.62
N GLY A 460 -14.24 -8.93 -4.35
CA GLY A 460 -13.67 -10.21 -4.75
C GLY A 460 -12.75 -10.85 -3.72
N ASP A 461 -12.42 -10.15 -2.63
CA ASP A 461 -11.47 -10.66 -1.66
C ASP A 461 -12.07 -11.80 -0.84
N GLU A 462 -11.29 -12.86 -0.72
CA GLU A 462 -11.62 -14.04 0.08
C GLU A 462 -11.25 -13.79 1.54
N LEU A 463 -12.14 -14.22 2.43
CA LEU A 463 -11.86 -14.21 3.87
C LEU A 463 -10.87 -15.33 4.22
N ASP A 464 -9.81 -14.99 4.97
CA ASP A 464 -8.80 -15.95 5.42
C ASP A 464 -9.28 -16.86 6.58
N GLU A 465 -10.47 -16.58 7.13
CA GLU A 465 -11.05 -17.34 8.22
C GLU A 465 -11.67 -18.67 7.74
N PRO A 466 -11.39 -19.81 8.41
CA PRO A 466 -11.81 -21.13 7.95
C PRO A 466 -13.33 -21.36 8.03
N GLU A 467 -14.02 -20.65 8.93
CA GLU A 467 -15.47 -20.59 9.00
C GLU A 467 -15.89 -19.12 8.86
N PHE A 468 -16.65 -18.81 7.82
CA PHE A 468 -17.05 -17.43 7.48
C PHE A 468 -18.58 -17.25 7.47
N ASP A 469 -19.36 -18.34 7.47
CA ASP A 469 -20.82 -18.29 7.36
C ASP A 469 -21.50 -17.51 8.49
N PHE A 470 -20.92 -17.50 9.69
CA PHE A 470 -21.47 -16.72 10.80
C PHE A 470 -21.41 -15.21 10.56
N TYR A 471 -20.54 -14.71 9.67
CA TYR A 471 -20.52 -13.30 9.29
C TYR A 471 -21.78 -12.88 8.54
N VAL A 472 -22.42 -13.81 7.81
CA VAL A 472 -23.73 -13.57 7.17
C VAL A 472 -24.77 -13.22 8.24
N HIS A 473 -24.78 -13.95 9.36
CA HIS A 473 -25.70 -13.68 10.47
C HIS A 473 -25.40 -12.34 11.16
N TYR A 474 -24.13 -11.97 11.30
CA TYR A 474 -23.77 -10.65 11.84
C TYR A 474 -24.31 -9.52 10.97
N LEU A 475 -24.13 -9.60 9.64
CA LEU A 475 -24.64 -8.59 8.72
C LEU A 475 -26.16 -8.50 8.76
N LYS A 476 -26.87 -9.64 8.79
CA LYS A 476 -28.33 -9.67 8.96
C LYS A 476 -28.76 -8.96 10.24
N PHE A 477 -28.10 -9.24 11.36
CA PHE A 477 -28.37 -8.56 12.62
C PHE A 477 -28.13 -7.04 12.51
N GLN A 478 -27.01 -6.60 11.92
CA GLN A 478 -26.70 -5.18 11.79
C GLN A 478 -27.73 -4.43 10.94
N ILE A 479 -28.21 -5.02 9.85
CA ILE A 479 -29.28 -4.45 9.02
C ILE A 479 -30.55 -4.25 9.87
N LYS A 480 -31.01 -5.30 10.58
CA LYS A 480 -32.18 -5.21 11.47
C LYS A 480 -31.97 -4.22 12.63
N HIS A 481 -30.77 -4.19 13.20
CA HIS A 481 -30.41 -3.25 14.27
C HIS A 481 -30.58 -1.81 13.79
N ARG A 482 -30.07 -1.50 12.58
CA ARG A 482 -30.22 -0.19 11.95
C ARG A 482 -31.69 0.15 11.65
N GLN A 483 -32.46 -0.79 11.11
CA GLN A 483 -33.91 -0.63 10.88
C GLN A 483 -34.65 -0.34 12.19
N SER A 484 -34.25 -0.95 13.30
CA SER A 484 -34.83 -0.73 14.63
C SER A 484 -34.37 0.56 15.31
N GLN A 485 -33.57 1.40 14.63
CA GLN A 485 -32.91 2.59 15.20
C GLN A 485 -32.10 2.27 16.47
N GLY A 486 -31.42 1.13 16.45
CA GLY A 486 -30.53 0.71 17.53
C GLY A 486 -31.21 0.03 18.73
N LYS A 487 -32.54 -0.17 18.69
CA LYS A 487 -33.30 -0.76 19.81
C LYS A 487 -33.11 -2.27 19.94
N LEU A 488 -32.83 -2.97 18.83
CA LEU A 488 -32.63 -4.41 18.81
C LEU A 488 -31.24 -4.77 19.36
N LYS A 489 -31.18 -5.62 20.38
CA LYS A 489 -29.90 -6.10 20.94
C LYS A 489 -29.50 -7.42 20.30
N MET A 490 -28.19 -7.63 20.12
CA MET A 490 -27.64 -8.85 19.50
C MET A 490 -28.04 -10.14 20.26
N THR A 491 -28.18 -10.06 21.58
CA THR A 491 -28.62 -11.19 22.42
C THR A 491 -30.09 -11.55 22.25
N ASN A 492 -30.90 -10.65 21.68
CA ASN A 492 -32.35 -10.78 21.58
C ASN A 492 -32.81 -11.07 20.14
N ASP A 493 -31.88 -11.10 19.17
CA ASP A 493 -32.14 -11.42 17.77
C ASP A 493 -31.56 -12.80 17.43
N SER A 494 -32.28 -13.58 16.62
CA SER A 494 -31.86 -14.94 16.25
C SER A 494 -30.56 -14.97 15.45
N ASP A 495 -30.36 -14.04 14.52
CA ASP A 495 -29.12 -13.97 13.74
C ASP A 495 -27.96 -13.48 14.62
N GLY A 496 -28.21 -12.52 15.51
CA GLY A 496 -27.23 -12.10 16.52
C GLY A 496 -26.76 -13.25 17.42
N GLN A 497 -27.68 -14.14 17.83
CA GLN A 497 -27.34 -15.34 18.60
C GLN A 497 -26.57 -16.38 17.78
N LEU A 498 -26.93 -16.58 16.50
CA LEU A 498 -26.20 -17.49 15.60
C LEU A 498 -24.78 -17.02 15.34
N PHE A 499 -24.56 -15.71 15.19
CA PHE A 499 -23.20 -15.14 15.13
C PHE A 499 -22.40 -15.46 16.38
N LEU A 500 -22.95 -15.17 17.57
CA LEU A 500 -22.28 -15.46 18.84
C LEU A 500 -21.95 -16.95 19.02
N SER A 501 -22.88 -17.83 18.61
CA SER A 501 -22.66 -19.28 18.63
C SER A 501 -21.54 -19.69 17.68
N GLY A 502 -21.55 -19.19 16.43
CA GLY A 502 -20.51 -19.49 15.44
C GLY A 502 -19.12 -19.06 15.90
N VAL A 503 -19.01 -17.87 16.50
CA VAL A 503 -17.76 -17.40 17.11
C VAL A 503 -17.33 -18.32 18.27
N GLY A 504 -18.27 -18.75 19.11
CA GLY A 504 -17.99 -19.73 20.17
C GLY A 504 -17.49 -21.07 19.64
N ASP A 505 -18.09 -21.56 18.55
CA ASP A 505 -17.72 -22.82 17.91
C ASP A 505 -16.32 -22.73 17.29
N LEU A 506 -16.03 -21.63 16.60
CA LEU A 506 -14.72 -21.34 16.05
C LEU A 506 -13.63 -21.35 17.14
N ILE A 507 -13.88 -20.69 18.28
CA ILE A 507 -12.95 -20.69 19.42
C ILE A 507 -12.77 -22.10 20.00
N ARG A 508 -13.82 -22.92 20.04
CA ARG A 508 -13.76 -24.29 20.57
C ARG A 508 -13.01 -25.26 19.66
N LYS A 509 -13.11 -25.09 18.34
CA LYS A 509 -12.45 -25.94 17.33
C LYS A 509 -10.96 -25.62 17.20
N GLU A 510 -10.54 -24.42 17.57
CA GLU A 510 -9.13 -24.03 17.59
C GLU A 510 -8.27 -24.94 18.48
N MET A 511 -7.33 -25.65 17.85
CA MET A 511 -6.28 -26.41 18.53
C MET A 511 -4.96 -25.66 18.42
N LEU A 512 -4.37 -25.28 19.56
CA LEU A 512 -2.96 -24.88 19.58
C LEU A 512 -2.15 -26.17 19.51
N GLY A 513 -1.56 -26.49 18.35
CA GLY A 513 -0.70 -27.66 18.15
C GLY A 513 0.57 -27.70 19.01
N GLN A 514 0.70 -26.81 20.00
CA GLN A 514 1.79 -26.78 20.96
C GLN A 514 1.35 -27.41 22.28
N SER A 515 1.81 -28.63 22.54
CA SER A 515 1.75 -29.22 23.87
C SER A 515 2.69 -28.45 24.80
N ILE A 516 2.15 -27.78 25.83
CA ILE A 516 2.96 -27.26 26.94
C ILE A 516 3.34 -28.47 27.79
N GLN A 517 4.53 -29.03 27.56
CA GLN A 517 5.10 -30.05 28.43
C GLN A 517 5.95 -29.34 29.49
N PHE A 518 5.46 -29.30 30.74
CA PHE A 518 6.29 -28.87 31.86
C PHE A 518 7.28 -29.99 32.17
N ILE A 519 8.55 -29.77 31.86
CA ILE A 519 9.64 -30.64 32.32
C ILE A 519 10.04 -30.14 33.72
N PRO A 520 9.91 -30.94 34.79
CA PRO A 520 10.46 -30.57 36.08
C PRO A 520 11.99 -30.46 35.95
N GLN A 521 12.59 -29.36 36.42
CA GLN A 521 14.03 -29.32 36.64
C GLN A 521 14.39 -30.32 37.75
N GLU A 522 15.30 -31.26 37.46
CA GLU A 522 15.97 -32.08 38.48
C GLU A 522 16.99 -31.28 39.29
#